data_AF-A0AA39MG93-F1
#
_entry.id   AF-A0AA39MG93-F1
#
_cell.length_a   1.000
_cell.length_b   1.000
_cell.length_c   1.000
_cell.angle_alpha   90.00
_cell.angle_beta   90.00
_cell.angle_gamma   90.00
#
_symmetry.space_group_name_H-M   'P 1'
#
loop_
_entity.id
_entity.type
_entity.pdbx_description
1 polymer ?
#
loop_
_entity_poly.entity_id
_entity_poly.type
_entity_poly.pdbx_seq_one_letter_code
_entity_poly.pdbx_strand_id
1 'polypeptide(L)'
;SPLYKHFKDPVIEVIKGKVMYRFHCKINPSISCTRARFEDSTGNLSDHIKSCTPTAAADQGLIFDYANGHQYSAARFRFLLAMWIARRHRPYKIVNDPELVEIFKMLYSRVDIVSPSTISRDIQDMHAIVK
;
A
#
# COMPACT_ATOMS: atom_id res chain seq x y z
N SER A 1 15.04 -21.57 -25.42
CA SER A 1 13.93 -20.60 -25.24
C SER A 1 14.29 -19.58 -24.17
N PRO A 2 14.03 -18.28 -24.36
CA PRO A 2 14.33 -17.21 -23.38
C PRO A 2 13.73 -17.45 -21.99
N LEU A 3 12.59 -18.13 -21.91
CA LEU A 3 11.86 -18.43 -20.67
C LEU A 3 12.73 -19.15 -19.61
N TYR A 4 13.54 -20.13 -20.04
CA TYR A 4 14.34 -20.92 -19.11
C TYR A 4 15.50 -20.13 -18.47
N LYS A 5 15.89 -18.98 -19.03
CA LYS A 5 16.97 -18.16 -18.45
C LYS A 5 16.60 -17.60 -17.07
N HIS A 6 15.31 -17.43 -16.79
CA HIS A 6 14.78 -16.93 -15.50
C HIS A 6 14.90 -17.96 -14.37
N PHE A 7 15.08 -19.23 -14.69
CA PHE A 7 15.15 -20.32 -13.74
C PHE A 7 16.57 -20.88 -13.64
N LYS A 8 16.89 -21.51 -12.50
CA LYS A 8 18.06 -22.39 -12.36
C LYS A 8 17.84 -23.68 -13.17
N ASP A 9 18.90 -24.45 -13.36
CA ASP A 9 18.80 -25.76 -13.99
C ASP A 9 17.79 -26.64 -13.23
N PRO A 10 16.89 -27.34 -13.95
CA PRO A 10 15.79 -28.04 -13.33
C PRO A 10 16.28 -29.25 -12.55
N VAL A 11 15.64 -29.48 -11.41
CA VAL A 11 15.80 -30.72 -10.64
C VAL A 11 14.75 -31.72 -11.12
N ILE A 12 15.17 -32.96 -11.40
CA ILE A 12 14.27 -34.04 -11.81
C ILE A 12 13.70 -34.70 -10.56
N GLU A 13 12.38 -34.72 -10.42
CA GLU A 13 11.68 -35.32 -9.30
C GLU A 13 10.57 -36.26 -9.77
N VAL A 14 10.29 -37.29 -8.99
CA VAL A 14 9.14 -38.18 -9.24
C VAL A 14 8.03 -37.83 -8.26
N ILE A 15 6.95 -37.21 -8.77
CA ILE A 15 5.80 -36.80 -7.97
C ILE A 15 4.62 -37.68 -8.38
N LYS A 16 4.07 -38.45 -7.44
CA LYS A 16 2.94 -39.38 -7.67
C LYS A 16 3.16 -40.32 -8.87
N GLY A 17 4.38 -40.85 -9.00
CA GLY A 17 4.75 -41.78 -10.08
C GLY A 17 5.00 -41.14 -11.46
N LYS A 18 4.94 -39.80 -11.56
CA LYS A 18 5.23 -39.06 -12.80
C LYS A 18 6.57 -38.34 -12.67
N VAL A 19 7.39 -38.40 -13.71
CA VAL A 19 8.65 -37.64 -13.80
C VAL A 19 8.34 -36.17 -14.12
N MET A 20 8.69 -35.30 -13.17
CA MET A 20 8.48 -33.86 -13.23
C MET A 20 9.83 -33.13 -13.21
N TYR A 21 9.90 -32.00 -13.90
CA TYR A 21 10.99 -31.05 -13.82
C TYR A 21 10.59 -29.91 -12.89
N ARG A 22 11.37 -29.69 -11.82
CA ARG A 22 11.19 -28.57 -10.88
C ARG A 22 12.16 -27.45 -11.25
N PHE A 23 11.61 -26.31 -11.63
CA PHE A 23 12.34 -25.10 -11.98
C PHE A 23 12.29 -24.13 -10.80
N HIS A 24 13.46 -23.78 -10.24
CA HIS A 24 13.57 -22.77 -9.19
C HIS A 24 13.83 -21.40 -9.79
N CYS A 25 13.11 -20.39 -9.32
CA CYS A 25 13.35 -19.02 -9.76
C CYS A 25 14.74 -18.53 -9.31
N LYS A 26 15.44 -17.77 -10.18
CA LYS A 26 16.70 -17.13 -9.82
C LYS A 26 16.51 -15.89 -8.93
N ILE A 27 15.41 -15.16 -9.11
CA ILE A 27 15.10 -13.91 -8.39
C ILE A 27 14.52 -14.22 -7.00
N ASN A 28 13.56 -15.14 -6.93
CA ASN A 28 12.96 -15.57 -5.67
C ASN A 28 13.10 -17.09 -5.47
N PRO A 29 14.23 -17.56 -4.91
CA PRO A 29 14.55 -19.00 -4.82
C PRO A 29 13.55 -19.85 -4.01
N SER A 30 12.69 -19.24 -3.20
CA SER A 30 11.64 -19.94 -2.46
C SER A 30 10.46 -20.37 -3.35
N ILE A 31 10.33 -19.83 -4.56
CA ILE A 31 9.28 -20.17 -5.50
C ILE A 31 9.82 -21.14 -6.55
N SER A 32 9.09 -22.24 -6.77
CA SER A 32 9.40 -23.23 -7.79
C SER A 32 8.18 -23.57 -8.63
N CYS A 33 8.38 -23.80 -9.92
CA CYS A 33 7.36 -24.30 -10.84
C CYS A 33 7.69 -25.74 -11.24
N THR A 34 6.68 -26.62 -11.25
CA THR A 34 6.84 -28.01 -11.70
C THR A 34 6.16 -28.22 -13.04
N ARG A 35 6.79 -29.00 -13.92
CA ARG A 35 6.25 -29.36 -15.24
C ARG A 35 6.45 -30.85 -15.51
N ALA A 36 5.45 -31.52 -16.08
CA ALA A 36 5.63 -32.92 -16.47
C ALA A 36 6.51 -33.06 -17.71
N ARG A 37 7.25 -34.17 -17.82
CA ARG A 37 8.16 -34.40 -18.96
C ARG A 37 7.45 -34.36 -20.34
N PHE A 38 6.18 -34.73 -20.39
CA PHE A 38 5.38 -34.81 -21.63
C PHE A 38 4.52 -33.56 -21.91
N GLU A 39 4.52 -32.57 -21.01
CA GLU A 39 3.78 -31.33 -21.25
C GLU A 39 4.61 -30.43 -22.17
N ASP A 40 4.07 -29.99 -23.31
CA ASP A 40 4.74 -29.03 -24.20
C ASP A 40 4.40 -27.56 -23.88
N SER A 41 3.36 -27.34 -23.07
CA SER A 41 2.97 -26.01 -22.62
C SER A 41 4.00 -25.43 -21.64
N THR A 42 4.29 -24.13 -21.81
CA THR A 42 5.17 -23.35 -20.93
C THR A 42 4.39 -22.29 -20.15
N GLY A 43 3.06 -22.42 -20.08
CA GLY A 43 2.16 -21.43 -19.47
C GLY A 43 2.52 -21.14 -18.01
N ASN A 44 2.69 -22.16 -17.18
CA ASN A 44 3.07 -22.02 -15.77
C ASN A 44 4.41 -21.28 -15.56
N LEU A 45 5.42 -21.55 -16.40
CA LEU A 45 6.71 -20.84 -16.37
C LEU A 45 6.54 -19.37 -16.80
N SER A 46 5.75 -19.12 -17.84
CA SER A 46 5.46 -17.77 -18.35
C SER A 46 4.71 -16.92 -17.33
N ASP A 47 3.69 -17.49 -16.68
CA ASP A 47 2.89 -16.80 -15.67
C ASP A 47 3.68 -16.51 -14.39
N HIS A 48 4.60 -17.41 -14.03
CA HIS A 48 5.59 -17.11 -13.00
C HIS A 48 6.47 -15.92 -13.40
N ILE A 49 7.03 -15.88 -14.60
CA ILE A 49 7.92 -14.77 -15.02
C ILE A 49 7.19 -13.42 -14.97
N LYS A 50 5.93 -13.37 -15.43
CA LYS A 50 5.08 -12.16 -15.39
C LYS A 50 4.85 -11.64 -13.97
N SER A 51 4.67 -12.54 -13.01
CA SER A 51 4.45 -12.18 -11.60
C SER A 51 5.75 -11.94 -10.84
N CYS A 52 6.84 -12.62 -11.21
CA CYS A 52 8.13 -12.55 -10.54
C CYS A 52 8.93 -11.30 -10.92
N THR A 53 8.74 -10.81 -12.14
CA THR A 53 9.35 -9.56 -12.61
C THR A 53 8.19 -8.67 -13.02
N PRO A 54 7.70 -7.78 -12.15
CA PRO A 54 6.73 -6.79 -12.57
C PRO A 54 7.40 -5.97 -13.68
N THR A 55 6.98 -6.19 -14.93
CA THR A 55 7.34 -5.31 -16.03
C THR A 55 6.94 -3.92 -15.59
N ALA A 56 7.88 -2.98 -15.58
CA ALA A 56 7.57 -1.58 -15.33
C ALA A 56 6.64 -1.09 -16.45
N ALA A 57 5.34 -1.37 -16.29
CA ALA A 57 4.29 -0.67 -17.00
C ALA A 57 4.40 0.76 -16.49
N ALA A 58 4.91 1.63 -17.36
CA ALA A 58 5.28 3.00 -17.09
C ALA A 58 4.17 3.87 -16.44
N ASP A 59 2.95 3.34 -16.30
CA ASP A 59 1.78 4.07 -15.80
C ASP A 59 1.15 3.50 -14.51
N GLN A 60 1.65 2.39 -13.94
CA GLN A 60 1.09 1.84 -12.69
C GLN A 60 1.76 2.37 -11.43
N GLY A 61 2.99 2.90 -11.54
CA GLY A 61 3.69 3.56 -10.44
C GLY A 61 2.96 4.82 -9.96
N LEU A 62 2.39 5.61 -10.88
CA LEU A 62 1.69 6.86 -10.53
C LEU A 62 0.36 6.60 -9.79
N ILE A 63 -0.35 5.51 -10.07
CA ILE A 63 -1.60 5.16 -9.37
C ILE A 63 -1.30 4.47 -8.04
N PHE A 64 -0.23 3.67 -7.94
CA PHE A 64 0.13 3.01 -6.68
C PHE A 64 0.84 3.95 -5.70
N ASP A 65 1.60 4.94 -6.18
CA ASP A 65 2.12 6.04 -5.36
C ASP A 65 0.99 6.96 -4.88
N TYR A 66 -0.09 7.10 -5.67
CA TYR A 66 -1.33 7.74 -5.20
C TYR A 66 -2.10 6.86 -4.20
N ALA A 67 -2.08 5.53 -4.36
CA ALA A 67 -2.72 4.57 -3.46
C ALA A 67 -1.98 4.43 -2.10
N ASN A 68 -0.68 4.68 -2.05
CA ASN A 68 0.09 4.81 -0.80
C ASN A 68 0.07 6.25 -0.23
N GLY A 69 -0.45 7.22 -1.00
CA GLY A 69 -0.25 8.65 -0.83
C GLY A 69 -1.27 9.41 0.03
N HIS A 70 -2.18 8.72 0.71
CA HIS A 70 -3.00 9.37 1.74
C HIS A 70 -2.68 8.77 3.11
N GLN A 71 -1.69 9.37 3.79
CA GLN A 71 -1.54 9.28 5.25
C GLN A 71 -2.68 9.98 6.02
N TYR A 72 -3.78 10.33 5.33
CA TYR A 72 -4.92 10.97 5.96
C TYR A 72 -5.63 9.96 6.85
N SER A 73 -5.58 10.22 8.14
CA SER A 73 -6.44 9.60 9.14
C SER A 73 -7.25 10.71 9.79
N ALA A 74 -8.58 10.56 9.83
CA ALA A 74 -9.46 11.54 10.46
C ALA A 74 -9.06 11.79 11.91
N ALA A 75 -8.71 10.73 12.65
CA ALA A 75 -8.21 10.82 14.02
C ALA A 75 -6.89 11.61 14.11
N ARG A 76 -5.93 11.33 13.20
CA ARG A 76 -4.65 12.05 13.17
C ARG A 76 -4.83 13.52 12.80
N PHE A 77 -5.66 13.82 11.81
CA PHE A 77 -5.97 15.19 11.40
C PHE A 77 -6.61 15.97 12.55
N ARG A 78 -7.63 15.41 13.20
CA ARG A 78 -8.30 16.00 14.36
C ARG A 78 -7.33 16.26 15.52
N PHE A 79 -6.47 15.30 15.83
CA PHE A 79 -5.44 15.46 16.86
C PHE A 79 -4.49 16.62 16.53
N LEU A 80 -3.96 16.67 15.31
CA LEU A 80 -3.04 17.74 14.88
C LEU A 80 -3.73 19.11 14.89
N LEU A 81 -5.00 19.18 14.49
CA LEU A 81 -5.80 20.40 14.49
C LEU A 81 -6.02 20.92 15.92
N ALA A 82 -6.45 20.05 16.83
CA ALA A 82 -6.64 20.39 18.25
C ALA A 82 -5.32 20.82 18.91
N MET A 83 -4.22 20.10 18.65
CA MET A 83 -2.89 20.47 19.15
C MET A 83 -2.44 21.83 18.60
N TRP A 84 -2.63 22.09 17.31
CA TRP A 84 -2.28 23.39 16.71
C TRP A 84 -3.07 24.54 17.33
N ILE A 85 -4.37 24.35 17.54
CA ILE A 85 -5.25 25.32 18.18
C ILE A 85 -4.80 25.61 19.61
N ALA A 86 -4.56 24.56 20.41
CA ALA A 86 -4.10 24.69 21.79
C ALA A 86 -2.74 25.40 21.89
N ARG A 87 -1.74 24.95 21.10
CA ARG A 87 -0.37 25.50 21.14
C ARG A 87 -0.27 26.94 20.66
N ARG A 88 -1.22 27.40 19.84
CA ARG A 88 -1.22 28.75 19.26
C ARG A 88 -2.30 29.65 19.87
N HIS A 89 -2.97 29.19 20.93
CA HIS A 89 -4.05 29.93 21.60
C HIS A 89 -5.12 30.43 20.62
N ARG A 90 -5.46 29.60 19.62
CA ARG A 90 -6.42 30.00 18.59
C ARG A 90 -7.85 29.83 19.11
N PRO A 91 -8.78 30.71 18.73
CA PRO A 91 -10.19 30.50 19.00
C PRO A 91 -10.67 29.21 18.34
N TYR A 92 -11.47 28.40 19.05
CA TYR A 92 -11.99 27.13 18.50
C TYR A 92 -12.85 27.34 17.25
N LYS A 93 -13.43 28.54 17.09
CA LYS A 93 -14.24 28.91 15.91
C LYS A 93 -13.44 28.96 14.61
N ILE A 94 -12.10 29.01 14.66
CA ILE A 94 -11.23 29.06 13.47
C ILE A 94 -11.47 27.90 12.50
N VAL A 95 -11.94 26.74 12.99
CA VAL A 95 -12.26 25.58 12.15
C VAL A 95 -13.43 25.82 11.20
N ASN A 96 -14.21 26.88 11.42
CA ASN A 96 -15.31 27.29 10.56
C ASN A 96 -14.93 28.39 9.58
N ASP A 97 -13.69 28.91 9.63
CA ASP A 97 -13.25 29.99 8.73
C ASP A 97 -13.30 29.47 7.27
N PRO A 98 -14.02 30.16 6.37
CA PRO A 98 -14.33 29.63 5.05
C PRO A 98 -13.07 29.40 4.21
N GLU A 99 -12.07 30.28 4.30
CA GLU A 99 -10.80 30.15 3.58
C GLU A 99 -10.00 28.94 4.07
N LEU A 100 -10.01 28.66 5.39
CA LEU A 100 -9.32 27.52 5.96
C LEU A 100 -10.00 26.21 5.55
N VAL A 101 -11.33 26.18 5.57
CA VAL A 101 -12.14 25.05 5.11
C VAL A 101 -11.89 24.77 3.63
N GLU A 102 -11.79 25.81 2.80
CA GLU A 102 -11.48 25.70 1.38
C GLU A 102 -10.10 25.08 1.15
N ILE A 103 -9.07 25.55 1.86
CA ILE A 103 -7.72 24.98 1.82
C ILE A 103 -7.74 23.49 2.19
N PHE A 104 -8.42 23.11 3.27
CA PHE A 104 -8.50 21.71 3.67
C PHE A 104 -9.20 20.83 2.63
N LYS A 105 -10.30 21.31 2.04
CA LYS A 105 -11.03 20.60 0.98
C LYS A 105 -10.26 20.52 -0.34
N MET A 106 -9.48 21.55 -0.67
CA MET A 106 -8.57 21.54 -1.82
C MET A 106 -7.52 20.45 -1.68
N LEU A 107 -6.92 20.31 -0.50
CA LEU A 107 -5.90 19.29 -0.21
C LEU A 107 -6.48 17.88 -0.08
N TYR A 108 -7.68 17.76 0.49
CA TYR A 108 -8.40 16.49 0.60
C TYR A 108 -9.91 16.72 0.63
N SER A 109 -10.59 16.41 -0.48
CA SER A 109 -12.01 16.73 -0.65
C SER A 109 -12.97 16.03 0.32
N ARG A 110 -12.54 14.90 0.92
CA ARG A 110 -13.30 14.14 1.92
C ARG A 110 -12.90 14.44 3.36
N VAL A 111 -12.17 15.54 3.60
CA VAL A 111 -11.76 15.94 4.94
C VAL A 111 -12.98 16.14 5.84
N ASP A 112 -12.98 15.48 7.00
CA ASP A 112 -13.97 15.71 8.05
C ASP A 112 -13.47 16.81 9.00
N ILE A 113 -14.05 18.00 8.89
CA ILE A 113 -13.71 19.15 9.74
C ILE A 113 -14.71 19.17 10.90
N VAL A 114 -14.20 18.88 12.09
CA VAL A 114 -15.02 18.79 13.30
C VAL A 114 -15.47 20.16 13.81
N SER A 115 -16.58 20.16 14.55
CA SER A 115 -17.13 21.39 15.13
C SER A 115 -16.20 22.03 16.17
N PRO A 116 -16.33 23.35 16.43
CA PRO A 116 -15.60 24.01 17.52
C PRO A 116 -15.81 23.36 18.90
N SER A 117 -17.03 22.86 19.15
CA SER A 117 -17.36 22.17 20.41
C SER A 117 -16.67 20.83 20.54
N THR A 118 -16.38 20.18 19.41
CA THR A 118 -15.68 18.91 19.34
C THR A 118 -14.19 19.12 19.63
N ILE A 119 -13.58 20.14 19.03
CA ILE A 119 -12.20 20.55 19.32
C ILE A 119 -12.02 20.92 20.79
N SER A 120 -12.97 21.65 21.37
CA SER A 120 -12.92 22.00 22.79
C SER A 120 -12.86 20.76 23.69
N ARG A 121 -13.64 19.72 23.37
CA ARG A 121 -13.64 18.45 24.10
C ARG A 121 -12.31 17.71 23.92
N ASP A 122 -11.79 17.65 22.69
CA ASP A 122 -10.50 17.00 22.44
C ASP A 122 -9.35 17.63 23.23
N ILE A 123 -9.31 18.96 23.31
CA ILE A 123 -8.28 19.67 24.06
C ILE A 123 -8.41 19.39 25.57
N GLN A 124 -9.64 19.28 26.09
CA GLN A 124 -9.89 18.89 27.47
C GLN A 124 -9.41 17.46 27.74
N ASP A 125 -9.72 16.52 26.84
CA ASP A 125 -9.29 15.12 26.94
C ASP A 125 -7.75 15.00 26.86
N MET A 126 -7.12 15.73 25.93
CA MET A 126 -5.65 15.81 25.82
C MET A 126 -5.00 16.30 27.12
N HIS A 127 -5.59 17.32 27.75
CA HIS A 127 -5.11 17.82 29.03
C HIS A 127 -5.34 16.83 30.17
N ALA A 128 -6.44 16.06 30.15
CA ALA A 128 -6.73 15.04 31.14
C ALA A 128 -5.76 13.84 31.10
N ILE A 129 -5.24 13.48 29.91
CA ILE A 129 -4.24 12.40 29.75
C ILE A 129 -2.90 12.73 30.43
N VAL A 130 -2.57 14.02 30.55
CA VAL A 130 -1.30 14.48 31.14
C VAL A 130 -1.39 14.64 32.66
N LYS A 131 -2.59 14.55 33.24
CA LYS A 131 -2.84 14.62 34.69
C LYS A 131 -2.83 13.23 35.32
#